data_AF-A0A7S0L255-F1
#
_entry.id   AF-A0A7S0L255-F1
#
_cell.length_a   1.000
_cell.length_b   1.000
_cell.length_c   1.000
_cell.angle_alpha   90.00
_cell.angle_beta   90.00
_cell.angle_gamma   90.00
#
_symmetry.space_group_name_H-M   'P 1'
#
loop_
_entity.id
_entity.type
_entity.pdbx_description
1 polymer ?
#
loop_
_entity_poly.entity_id
_entity_poly.type
_entity_poly.pdbx_seq_one_letter_code
_entity_poly.pdbx_strand_id
1 'polypeptide(L)'
;MVLEAAADFAAGSRWWEALELWQRYCVTRAAAAEALHRQERNEFLIDAKLREGGMLNLPVNERTLTPADRALLADLDHRAADANAQSGLSDAEEFQACLEATSSERRAVLLREAVVRET
;
A
#
# COMPACT_ATOMS: atom_id res chain seq x y z
N MET A 1 12.55 33.58 -16.54
CA MET A 1 12.44 33.62 -15.06
C MET A 1 11.56 32.52 -14.44
N VAL A 2 10.25 32.41 -14.67
CA VAL A 2 9.43 31.30 -14.09
C VAL A 2 9.75 29.94 -14.72
N LEU A 3 9.98 29.91 -16.04
CA LEU A 3 10.34 28.69 -16.78
C LEU A 3 11.77 28.19 -16.47
N GLU A 4 12.71 29.10 -16.18
CA GLU A 4 14.06 28.73 -15.74
C GLU A 4 14.07 28.20 -14.31
N ALA A 5 13.26 28.77 -13.41
CA ALA A 5 13.12 28.25 -12.04
C ALA A 5 12.44 26.87 -12.01
N ALA A 6 11.47 26.61 -12.89
CA ALA A 6 10.85 25.29 -13.06
C ALA A 6 11.83 24.29 -13.68
N ALA A 7 12.65 24.72 -14.65
CA ALA A 7 13.71 23.92 -15.24
C ALA A 7 14.81 23.60 -14.21
N ASP A 8 15.21 24.54 -13.35
CA ASP A 8 16.18 24.33 -12.27
C ASP A 8 15.60 23.49 -11.12
N PHE A 9 14.30 23.53 -10.85
CA PHE A 9 13.67 22.65 -9.86
C PHE A 9 13.56 21.21 -10.37
N ALA A 10 13.34 21.04 -11.66
CA ALA A 10 13.21 19.74 -12.30
C ALA A 10 14.55 19.16 -12.81
N ALA A 11 15.57 20.00 -13.01
CA ALA A 11 16.96 19.63 -13.28
C ALA A 11 17.80 19.56 -11.99
N GLY A 12 17.37 20.25 -10.95
CA GLY A 12 18.04 20.36 -9.67
C GLY A 12 17.84 19.13 -8.80
N SER A 13 18.93 18.78 -8.14
CA SER A 13 19.22 17.84 -7.05
C SER A 13 18.08 17.28 -6.17
N ARG A 14 16.86 17.85 -6.20
CA ARG A 14 15.75 17.54 -5.29
C ARG A 14 14.57 16.83 -5.95
N TRP A 15 14.53 16.73 -7.29
CA TRP A 15 13.52 15.89 -7.97
C TRP A 15 13.59 14.44 -7.48
N TRP A 16 14.81 13.90 -7.39
CA TRP A 16 15.03 12.54 -6.91
C TRP A 16 14.60 12.39 -5.44
N GLU A 17 14.92 13.37 -4.59
CA GLU A 17 14.49 13.39 -3.18
C GLU A 17 12.95 13.41 -3.07
N ALA A 18 12.27 14.20 -3.91
CA ALA A 18 10.82 14.30 -3.90
C ALA A 18 10.14 13.01 -4.40
N LEU A 19 10.67 12.41 -5.47
CA LEU A 19 10.19 11.15 -6.00
C LEU A 19 10.41 10.00 -5.01
N GLU A 20 11.59 9.94 -4.38
CA GLU A 20 11.90 8.97 -3.33
C GLU A 20 10.98 9.14 -2.12
N LEU A 21 10.72 10.37 -1.67
CA LEU A 21 9.82 10.65 -0.56
C LEU A 21 8.40 10.19 -0.87
N TRP A 22 7.90 10.47 -2.07
CA TRP A 22 6.59 10.01 -2.52
C TRP A 22 6.51 8.48 -2.57
N GLN A 23 7.50 7.80 -3.15
CA GLN A 23 7.55 6.33 -3.17
C GLN A 23 7.57 5.73 -1.76
N ARG A 24 8.36 6.31 -0.85
CA ARG A 24 8.39 5.88 0.56
C ARG A 24 7.03 6.08 1.24
N TYR A 25 6.35 7.18 0.97
CA TYR A 25 5.00 7.42 1.49
C TYR A 25 4.01 6.35 0.99
N CYS A 26 3.98 6.07 -0.31
CA CYS A 26 3.12 5.04 -0.92
C CYS A 26 3.37 3.66 -0.30
N VAL A 27 4.64 3.23 -0.25
CA VAL A 27 5.04 1.95 0.34
C VAL A 27 4.69 1.87 1.83
N THR A 28 4.91 2.94 2.59
CA THR A 28 4.58 2.97 4.02
C THR A 28 3.07 2.85 4.23
N ARG A 29 2.27 3.52 3.41
CA ARG A 29 0.81 3.46 3.48
C ARG A 29 0.30 2.07 3.11
N ALA A 30 0.85 1.46 2.06
CA ALA A 30 0.55 0.07 1.69
C ALA A 30 0.87 -0.91 2.83
N ALA A 31 2.06 -0.78 3.42
CA ALA A 31 2.50 -1.63 4.53
C ALA A 31 1.64 -1.43 5.78
N ALA A 32 1.20 -0.21 6.06
CA ALA A 32 0.28 0.09 7.17
C ALA A 32 -1.09 -0.55 6.95
N ALA A 33 -1.66 -0.45 5.74
CA ALA A 33 -2.92 -1.10 5.39
C ALA A 33 -2.80 -2.64 5.52
N GLU A 34 -1.73 -3.23 4.99
CA GLU A 34 -1.47 -4.67 5.13
C GLU A 34 -1.28 -5.09 6.59
N ALA A 35 -0.64 -4.27 7.42
CA ALA A 35 -0.46 -4.53 8.84
C ALA A 35 -1.80 -4.52 9.59
N LEU A 36 -2.69 -3.58 9.29
CA LEU A 36 -4.04 -3.52 9.87
C LEU A 36 -4.84 -4.79 9.50
N HIS A 37 -4.82 -5.19 8.23
CA HIS A 37 -5.50 -6.41 7.79
C HIS A 37 -4.92 -7.67 8.44
N ARG A 38 -3.59 -7.78 8.54
CA ARG A 38 -2.94 -8.89 9.26
C ARG A 38 -3.31 -8.92 10.73
N GLN A 39 -3.43 -7.76 11.37
CA GLN A 39 -3.86 -7.67 12.76
C GLN A 39 -5.29 -8.19 12.92
N GLU A 40 -6.26 -7.66 12.17
CA GLU A 40 -7.66 -8.10 12.21
C GLU A 40 -7.79 -9.61 11.96
N ARG A 41 -7.05 -10.12 10.97
CA ARG A 41 -7.01 -11.54 10.64
C ARG A 41 -6.46 -12.39 11.78
N ASN A 42 -5.36 -11.96 12.39
CA ASN A 42 -4.72 -12.70 13.49
C ASN A 42 -5.59 -12.71 14.75
N GLU A 43 -6.21 -11.58 15.09
CA GLU A 43 -7.16 -11.48 16.19
C GLU A 43 -8.33 -12.46 15.99
N PHE A 44 -8.91 -12.48 14.78
CA PHE A 44 -9.97 -13.43 14.45
C PHE A 44 -9.53 -14.89 14.60
N LEU A 45 -8.33 -15.25 14.11
CA LEU A 45 -7.81 -16.61 14.21
C LEU A 45 -7.61 -17.06 15.67
N ILE A 46 -7.12 -16.15 16.51
CA ILE A 46 -6.94 -16.41 17.94
C ILE A 46 -8.30 -16.63 18.60
N ASP A 47 -9.27 -15.74 18.35
CA ASP A 47 -10.61 -15.82 18.93
C ASP A 47 -11.38 -17.07 18.48
N ALA A 48 -11.26 -17.45 17.21
CA ALA A 48 -11.85 -18.68 16.70
C ALA A 48 -11.28 -19.92 17.41
N LYS A 49 -9.96 -19.94 17.66
CA LYS A 49 -9.32 -21.05 18.40
C LYS A 49 -9.61 -21.06 19.89
N LEU A 50 -9.74 -19.90 20.52
CA LEU A 50 -10.16 -19.83 21.91
C LEU A 50 -11.60 -20.36 22.09
N ARG A 51 -12.50 -20.10 21.12
CA ARG A 51 -13.89 -20.61 21.13
C ARG A 51 -13.99 -22.14 21.00
N GLU A 52 -13.10 -22.78 20.25
CA GLU A 52 -13.09 -24.25 20.12
C GLU A 52 -12.70 -24.97 21.43
N GLY A 53 -12.05 -24.26 22.36
CA GLY A 53 -11.57 -24.79 23.63
C GLY A 53 -10.30 -25.62 23.46
N GLY A 54 -9.25 -25.28 24.20
CA GLY A 54 -7.98 -26.00 24.16
C GLY A 54 -6.77 -25.07 24.23
N MET A 55 -5.59 -25.65 24.07
CA MET A 55 -4.33 -24.90 24.06
C MET A 55 -4.16 -24.19 22.71
N LEU A 56 -3.94 -22.87 22.75
CA LEU A 56 -3.63 -22.09 21.56
C LEU A 56 -2.23 -22.44 21.05
N ASN A 57 -2.16 -23.14 19.91
CA ASN A 57 -0.91 -23.45 19.22
C ASN A 57 -0.70 -22.46 18.07
N LEU A 58 0.42 -21.72 18.11
CA LEU A 58 0.81 -20.79 17.05
C LEU A 58 1.92 -21.40 16.18
N PRO A 59 1.88 -21.23 14.84
CA PRO A 59 0.82 -20.58 14.07
C PRO A 59 -0.48 -21.41 14.04
N VAL A 60 -1.63 -20.73 14.00
CA VAL A 60 -2.95 -21.39 13.92
C VAL A 60 -3.09 -22.12 12.59
N ASN A 61 -3.40 -23.42 12.63
CA ASN A 61 -3.71 -24.18 11.43
C ASN A 61 -5.14 -23.92 10.95
N GLU A 62 -5.31 -23.11 9.91
CA GLU A 62 -6.61 -22.69 9.37
C GLU A 62 -7.51 -23.86 8.92
N ARG A 63 -6.93 -25.00 8.55
CA ARG A 63 -7.69 -26.20 8.17
C ARG A 63 -8.51 -26.79 9.31
N THR A 64 -8.10 -26.49 10.54
CA THR A 64 -8.77 -26.99 11.75
C THR A 64 -9.91 -26.09 12.21
N LEU A 65 -10.11 -24.92 11.56
CA LEU A 65 -11.23 -24.03 11.86
C LEU A 65 -12.57 -24.65 11.43
N THR A 66 -13.65 -24.20 12.04
CA THR A 66 -15.00 -24.58 11.60
C THR A 66 -15.30 -24.05 10.19
N PRO A 67 -16.25 -24.64 9.44
CA PRO A 67 -16.64 -24.11 8.14
C PRO A 67 -17.11 -22.65 8.18
N ALA A 68 -17.80 -22.24 9.26
CA ALA A 68 -18.26 -20.88 9.45
C ALA A 68 -17.08 -19.90 9.64
N ASP A 69 -16.10 -20.28 10.46
CA ASP A 69 -14.94 -19.44 10.70
C ASP A 69 -14.03 -19.32 9.47
N ARG A 70 -13.92 -20.38 8.65
CA ARG A 70 -13.22 -20.31 7.36
C ARG A 70 -13.92 -19.38 6.37
N ALA A 71 -15.25 -19.34 6.37
CA ALA A 71 -16.01 -18.43 5.52
C ALA A 71 -15.79 -16.97 5.93
N LEU A 72 -15.78 -16.69 7.23
CA LEU A 72 -15.46 -15.36 7.78
C LEU A 72 -14.01 -14.95 7.49
N LEU A 73 -13.05 -15.87 7.62
CA LEU A 73 -11.66 -15.61 7.27
C LEU A 73 -11.52 -15.24 5.78
N ALA A 74 -12.21 -15.96 4.90
CA ALA A 74 -12.23 -15.66 3.48
C ALA A 74 -12.90 -14.31 3.16
N ASP A 75 -13.94 -13.92 3.89
CA ASP A 75 -14.55 -12.59 3.77
C ASP A 75 -13.58 -11.48 4.20
N LEU A 76 -12.85 -11.66 5.31
CA LEU A 76 -11.82 -10.73 5.74
C LEU A 76 -10.71 -10.59 4.69
N ASP A 77 -10.23 -11.71 4.14
CA ASP A 77 -9.21 -11.70 3.08
C ASP A 77 -9.74 -11.00 1.80
N HIS A 78 -11.01 -11.21 1.43
CA HIS A 78 -11.64 -10.53 0.30
C HIS A 78 -11.77 -9.02 0.53
N ARG A 79 -12.24 -8.60 1.71
CA ARG A 79 -12.37 -7.19 2.08
C ARG A 79 -11.03 -6.47 2.11
N ALA A 80 -9.97 -7.15 2.57
CA ALA A 80 -8.60 -6.63 2.51
C ALA A 80 -8.13 -6.47 1.06
N ALA A 81 -8.41 -7.45 0.19
CA ALA A 81 -8.08 -7.36 -1.23
C ALA A 81 -8.83 -6.19 -1.92
N ASP A 82 -10.13 -6.03 -1.64
CA ASP A 82 -10.94 -4.93 -2.16
C ASP A 82 -10.45 -3.57 -1.66
N ALA A 83 -10.13 -3.44 -0.37
CA ALA A 83 -9.60 -2.22 0.21
C ALA A 83 -8.24 -1.83 -0.41
N ASN A 84 -7.37 -2.82 -0.61
CA ASN A 84 -6.11 -2.62 -1.32
C ASN A 84 -6.32 -2.19 -2.78
N ALA A 85 -7.26 -2.79 -3.50
CA ALA A 85 -7.59 -2.39 -4.87
C ALA A 85 -8.16 -0.97 -4.93
N GLN A 86 -9.03 -0.60 -3.99
CA GLN A 86 -9.62 0.75 -3.90
C GLN A 86 -8.61 1.82 -3.47
N SER A 87 -7.55 1.43 -2.75
CA SER A 87 -6.49 2.37 -2.37
C SER A 87 -5.75 2.98 -3.56
N GLY A 88 -5.90 2.39 -4.76
CA GLY A 88 -5.39 2.95 -6.01
C GLY A 88 -3.87 3.06 -6.06
N LEU A 89 -3.16 2.37 -5.16
CA LEU A 89 -1.71 2.36 -5.06
C LEU A 89 -1.08 1.59 -6.23
N SER A 90 -1.16 2.15 -7.45
CA SER A 90 -0.31 1.73 -8.59
C SER A 90 1.01 2.50 -8.56
N ASP A 91 1.68 2.44 -7.41
CA ASP A 91 2.89 3.22 -7.14
C ASP A 91 4.02 2.86 -8.12
N ALA A 92 4.14 1.58 -8.49
CA ALA A 92 5.16 1.09 -9.40
C ALA A 92 5.00 1.63 -10.83
N GLU A 93 3.79 1.68 -11.40
CA GLU A 93 3.57 2.13 -12.77
C GLU A 93 3.82 3.64 -12.92
N GLU A 94 3.43 4.41 -11.92
CA GLU A 94 3.55 5.86 -11.92
C GLU A 94 4.95 6.33 -11.56
N PHE A 95 5.62 5.61 -10.65
CA PHE A 95 7.04 5.76 -10.40
C PHE A 95 7.82 5.47 -11.68
N GLN A 96 7.50 4.36 -12.37
CA GLN A 96 8.11 4.02 -13.65
C GLN A 96 7.86 5.10 -14.70
N ALA A 97 6.63 5.64 -14.81
CA ALA A 97 6.33 6.74 -15.72
C ALA A 97 7.14 8.00 -15.40
N CYS A 98 7.41 8.29 -14.11
CA CYS A 98 8.29 9.37 -13.69
C CYS A 98 9.75 9.11 -14.10
N LEU A 99 10.24 7.86 -14.01
CA LEU A 99 11.58 7.48 -14.45
C LEU A 99 11.77 7.57 -15.96
N GLU A 100 10.77 7.14 -16.73
CA GLU A 100 10.81 7.08 -18.19
C GLU A 100 10.61 8.44 -18.87
N ALA A 101 10.07 9.42 -18.15
CA ALA A 101 9.88 10.77 -18.69
C ALA A 101 11.23 11.39 -19.11
N THR A 102 11.27 11.83 -20.37
CA THR A 102 12.48 12.33 -21.03
C THR A 102 12.75 13.81 -20.78
N SER A 103 11.75 14.58 -20.33
CA SER A 103 11.91 15.99 -19.97
C SER A 103 11.66 16.23 -18.48
N SER A 104 12.39 17.21 -17.94
CA SER A 104 12.29 17.63 -16.56
C SER A 104 10.89 18.20 -16.24
N GLU A 105 10.32 18.99 -17.15
CA GLU A 105 8.94 19.49 -17.04
C GLU A 105 7.92 18.34 -16.95
N ARG A 106 8.06 17.31 -17.79
CA ARG A 106 7.13 16.16 -17.77
C ARG A 106 7.23 15.39 -16.47
N ARG A 107 8.45 15.18 -15.94
CA ARG A 107 8.67 14.55 -14.63
C ARG A 107 7.99 15.31 -13.50
N ALA A 108 8.10 16.64 -13.50
CA ALA A 108 7.47 17.48 -12.48
C ALA A 108 5.93 17.42 -12.55
N VAL A 109 5.36 17.41 -13.75
CA VAL A 109 3.91 17.27 -13.95
C VAL A 109 3.41 15.91 -13.45
N LEU A 110 4.08 14.82 -13.85
CA LEU A 110 3.72 13.46 -13.43
C LEU A 110 3.79 13.28 -11.92
N LEU A 111 4.88 13.73 -11.30
CA LEU A 111 5.03 13.64 -9.84
C LEU A 111 3.95 14.46 -9.12
N ARG A 112 3.61 15.65 -9.62
CA ARG A 112 2.53 16.47 -9.04
C ARG A 112 1.18 15.76 -9.17
N GLU A 113 0.85 15.23 -10.34
CA GLU A 113 -0.39 14.49 -10.58
C GLU A 113 -0.51 13.28 -9.65
N ALA A 114 0.57 12.52 -9.49
CA ALA A 114 0.64 11.40 -8.57
C ALA A 114 0.42 11.85 -7.12
N VAL A 115 1.16 12.85 -6.64
CA VAL A 115 1.00 13.37 -5.27
C VAL A 115 -0.43 13.87 -5.00
N VAL A 116 -1.05 14.58 -5.95
CA VAL A 116 -2.43 15.09 -5.81
C VAL A 116 -3.45 13.95 -5.71
N ARG A 117 -3.26 12.85 -6.44
CA ARG A 117 -4.16 11.69 -6.31
C ARG A 117 -4.07 11.06 -4.91
N GLU A 118 -2.89 11.12 -4.29
CA GLU A 118 -2.64 10.51 -2.98
C GLU A 118 -3.05 11.36 -1.77
N THR A 119 -3.47 12.63 -1.97
CA THR A 119 -3.87 13.57 -0.90
C THR A 119 -5.37 13.77 -0.82
#